data_AF-A0A1Y0BLN3-F1
#
_entry.id   AF-A0A1Y0BLN3-F1
#
_cell.length_a   1.000
_cell.length_b   1.000
_cell.length_c   1.000
_cell.angle_alpha   90.00
_cell.angle_beta   90.00
_cell.angle_gamma   90.00
#
_symmetry.space_group_name_H-M   'P 1'
#
loop_
_entity.id
_entity.type
_entity.pdbx_description
1 polymer ?
#
loop_
_entity_poly.entity_id
_entity_poly.type
_entity_poly.pdbx_seq_one_letter_code
_entity_poly.pdbx_strand_id
1 'polypeptide(L)'
;MKIGYSRSLGVNCTHCHVIDEWEKDDKPTKQTAREMAQMARTINNDLLKNIKNLKNDSPVINCTTCHRGQTKPALDLPTAAATE
;
A
#
# COMPACT_ATOMS: atom_id res chain seq x y z
N MET A 1 4.99 -13.38 4.98
CA MET A 1 5.05 -12.16 4.14
C MET A 1 4.01 -12.28 3.03
N LYS A 2 2.72 -12.07 3.34
CA LYS A 2 1.59 -12.15 2.38
C LYS A 2 1.04 -10.75 2.07
N ILE A 3 1.91 -9.77 1.88
CA ILE A 3 1.53 -8.46 1.34
C ILE A 3 2.12 -8.46 -0.06
N GLY A 4 1.27 -8.66 -1.08
CA GLY A 4 1.70 -8.72 -2.47
C GLY A 4 2.07 -7.33 -2.98
N TYR A 5 3.17 -6.73 -2.49
CA TYR A 5 3.63 -5.39 -2.86
C TYR A 5 3.64 -5.19 -4.38
N SER A 6 4.21 -6.14 -5.12
CA SER A 6 4.26 -6.11 -6.59
C SER A 6 2.89 -5.93 -7.24
N ARG A 7 1.88 -6.69 -6.81
CA ARG A 7 0.52 -6.59 -7.36
C ARG A 7 -0.21 -5.34 -6.88
N SER A 8 -0.05 -4.98 -5.60
CA SER A 8 -0.70 -3.81 -5.03
C SER A 8 -0.20 -2.50 -5.60
N LEU A 9 1.09 -2.43 -5.98
CA LEU A 9 1.77 -1.24 -6.47
C LEU A 9 1.97 -1.24 -8.00
N GLY A 10 1.72 -2.35 -8.69
CA GLY A 10 1.95 -2.47 -10.14
C GLY A 10 3.42 -2.48 -10.54
N VAL A 11 4.30 -3.03 -9.69
CA VAL A 11 5.75 -3.03 -9.89
C VAL A 11 6.35 -4.43 -9.76
N ASN A 12 7.63 -4.57 -10.12
CA ASN A 12 8.42 -5.78 -9.90
C ASN A 12 9.37 -5.62 -8.69
N CYS A 13 10.08 -6.68 -8.34
CA CYS A 13 10.94 -6.70 -7.15
C CYS A 13 12.11 -5.70 -7.27
N THR A 14 12.64 -5.50 -8.48
CA THR A 14 13.77 -4.60 -8.74
C THR A 14 13.39 -3.13 -8.63
N HIS A 15 12.11 -2.80 -8.53
CA HIS A 15 11.66 -1.45 -8.18
C HIS A 15 12.15 -1.02 -6.79
N CYS A 16 12.16 -1.95 -5.82
CA CYS A 16 12.59 -1.68 -4.44
C CYS A 16 13.94 -2.31 -4.08
N HIS A 17 14.31 -3.42 -4.70
CA HIS A 17 15.51 -4.17 -4.34
C HIS A 17 16.66 -3.99 -5.34
N VAL A 18 17.89 -4.09 -4.84
CA VAL A 18 19.10 -4.29 -5.64
C VAL A 18 19.23 -5.79 -5.91
N ILE A 19 19.49 -6.17 -7.16
CA ILE A 19 19.66 -7.59 -7.53
C ILE A 19 20.86 -8.14 -6.77
N ASP A 20 20.75 -9.38 -6.28
CA ASP A 20 21.76 -10.08 -5.46
C ASP A 20 22.08 -9.46 -4.09
N GLU A 21 21.52 -8.28 -3.79
CA GLU A 21 21.70 -7.57 -2.52
C GLU A 21 20.36 -7.13 -1.93
N TRP A 22 19.45 -8.10 -1.80
CA TRP A 22 18.04 -7.88 -1.45
C TRP A 22 17.81 -7.15 -0.12
N GLU A 23 18.74 -7.26 0.82
CA GLU A 23 18.64 -6.62 2.14
C GLU A 23 18.99 -5.14 2.13
N LYS A 24 19.77 -4.65 1.16
CA LYS A 24 20.16 -3.25 1.05
C LYS A 24 18.96 -2.31 1.00
N ASP A 25 19.03 -1.21 1.73
CA ASP A 25 17.99 -0.18 1.77
C ASP A 25 18.33 1.02 0.89
N ASP A 26 19.25 0.85 -0.06
CA ASP A 26 19.81 1.91 -0.91
C ASP A 26 18.77 2.63 -1.79
N LYS A 27 17.65 1.96 -2.09
CA LYS A 27 16.58 2.53 -2.93
C LYS A 27 15.56 3.29 -2.08
N PRO A 28 15.29 4.58 -2.38
CA PRO A 28 14.28 5.36 -1.68
C PRO A 28 12.88 4.70 -1.68
N THR A 29 12.54 3.98 -2.76
CA THR A 29 11.28 3.24 -2.90
C THR A 29 11.10 2.16 -1.82
N LYS A 30 12.19 1.49 -1.41
CA LYS A 30 12.16 0.50 -0.32
C LYS A 30 11.99 1.18 1.04
N GLN A 31 12.70 2.28 1.28
CA GLN A 31 12.58 3.08 2.50
C GLN A 31 11.14 3.59 2.68
N THR A 32 10.58 4.22 1.64
CA THR A 32 9.18 4.67 1.64
C THR A 32 8.20 3.51 1.86
N ALA A 33 8.41 2.34 1.22
CA ALA A 33 7.55 1.19 1.43
C ALA A 33 7.56 0.68 2.89
N ARG A 34 8.70 0.78 3.60
CA ARG A 34 8.80 0.43 5.02
C ARG A 34 7.99 1.38 5.90
N GLU A 35 8.09 2.68 5.64
CA GLU A 35 7.30 3.72 6.34
C GLU A 35 5.80 3.52 6.09
N MET A 36 5.40 3.26 4.85
CA MET A 36 4.01 2.96 4.51
C MET A 36 3.51 1.68 5.18
N ALA A 37 4.37 0.68 5.35
CA ALA A 37 4.04 -0.53 6.10
C ALA A 37 3.84 -0.25 7.60
N GLN A 38 4.58 0.70 8.19
CA GLN A 38 4.33 1.18 9.56
C GLN A 38 2.98 1.89 9.64
N MET A 39 2.70 2.82 8.73
CA MET A 39 1.41 3.53 8.65
C MET A 39 0.23 2.55 8.56
N ALA A 40 0.32 1.54 7.69
CA ALA A 40 -0.75 0.54 7.55
C ALA A 40 -0.97 -0.28 8.83
N ARG A 41 0.10 -0.60 9.56
CA ARG A 41 0.00 -1.25 10.88
C ARG A 41 -0.72 -0.36 11.88
N THR A 42 -0.37 0.92 11.97
CA THR A 42 -1.04 1.89 12.85
C THR A 42 -2.52 2.02 12.51
N ILE A 43 -2.86 2.16 11.22
CA ILE A 43 -4.27 2.24 10.80
C ILE A 43 -5.03 0.98 11.26
N ASN A 44 -4.51 -0.20 10.99
CA ASN A 44 -5.19 -1.46 11.31
C ASN A 44 -5.28 -1.74 12.81
N ASN A 45 -4.21 -1.48 13.55
CA ASN A 45 -4.11 -1.89 14.95
C ASN A 45 -4.66 -0.86 15.92
N ASP A 46 -4.58 0.42 15.57
CA ASP A 46 -4.83 1.52 16.50
C ASP A 46 -6.01 2.37 16.04
N LEU A 47 -6.14 2.68 14.74
CA LEU A 47 -7.16 3.63 14.27
C LEU A 47 -8.50 2.95 13.98
N LEU A 48 -8.52 1.88 13.17
CA LEU A 48 -9.77 1.24 12.75
C LEU A 48 -10.56 0.65 13.92
N LYS A 49 -9.87 0.11 14.94
CA LYS A 49 -10.50 -0.45 16.14
C LYS A 49 -11.24 0.58 16.98
N ASN A 50 -10.88 1.87 16.86
CA ASN A 50 -11.49 2.94 17.64
C ASN A 50 -12.76 3.51 16.96
N ILE A 51 -13.10 3.04 15.76
CA ILE A 51 -14.28 3.52 15.02
C ILE A 51 -15.52 2.73 15.44
N LYS A 52 -16.30 3.28 16.38
CA LYS A 52 -17.45 2.61 17.03
C LYS A 52 -18.54 2.09 16.08
N ASN A 53 -18.76 2.79 14.96
CA ASN A 53 -19.85 2.49 14.03
C ASN A 53 -19.37 1.84 12.73
N LEU A 54 -18.13 1.34 12.70
CA LEU A 54 -17.61 0.67 11.52
C LEU A 54 -18.31 -0.69 11.37
N LYS A 55 -19.15 -0.83 10.34
CA LYS A 55 -19.92 -2.05 10.05
C LYS A 55 -19.03 -3.12 9.41
N ASN A 56 -17.99 -3.54 10.12
CA ASN A 56 -17.10 -4.62 9.73
C ASN A 56 -16.49 -5.24 11.00
N ASP A 57 -16.63 -6.55 11.17
CA ASP A 57 -16.15 -7.27 12.36
C ASP A 57 -14.60 -7.35 12.42
N SER A 58 -13.91 -7.10 11.31
CA SER A 58 -12.45 -7.10 11.22
C SER A 58 -11.98 -6.12 10.13
N PRO A 59 -12.10 -4.82 10.38
CA PRO A 59 -11.72 -3.79 9.43
C PRO A 59 -10.21 -3.83 9.22
N VAL A 60 -9.78 -3.94 7.96
CA VAL A 60 -8.37 -3.97 7.59
C VAL A 60 -8.15 -3.21 6.29
N ILE A 61 -7.08 -2.43 6.24
CA ILE A 61 -6.52 -1.87 5.02
C ILE A 61 -5.22 -2.56 4.67
N ASN A 62 -4.92 -2.59 3.38
CA ASN A 62 -3.63 -3.03 2.86
C ASN A 62 -3.22 -2.10 1.71
N CYS A 63 -2.06 -2.36 1.10
CA CYS A 63 -1.54 -1.55 0.01
C CYS A 63 -2.55 -1.38 -1.15
N THR A 64 -3.30 -2.43 -1.48
CA THR A 64 -4.29 -2.42 -2.57
C THR A 64 -5.47 -1.48 -2.27
N THR A 65 -5.82 -1.26 -1.00
CA THR A 65 -6.90 -0.34 -0.61
C THR A 65 -6.72 1.05 -1.23
N CYS A 66 -5.49 1.56 -1.24
CA CYS A 66 -5.18 2.89 -1.79
C CYS A 66 -4.54 2.81 -3.19
N HIS A 67 -3.55 1.93 -3.38
CA HIS A 67 -2.74 1.92 -4.60
C HIS A 67 -3.42 1.27 -5.80
N ARG A 68 -4.25 0.25 -5.57
CA ARG A 68 -5.05 -0.40 -6.64
C ARG A 68 -4.23 -0.78 -7.89
N GLY A 69 -2.98 -1.21 -7.72
CA GLY A 69 -2.08 -1.59 -8.81
C GLY A 69 -1.28 -0.42 -9.43
N GLN A 70 -1.28 0.75 -8.80
CA GLN A 70 -0.53 1.93 -9.23
C GLN A 70 0.52 2.32 -8.18
N THR A 71 1.66 2.86 -8.63
CA THR A 71 2.75 3.27 -7.72
C THR A 71 2.34 4.43 -6.82
N LYS A 72 1.40 5.27 -7.27
CA LYS A 72 0.83 6.38 -6.51
C LYS A 72 -0.69 6.24 -6.47
N PRO A 73 -1.33 6.38 -5.30
CA PRO A 73 -2.78 6.44 -5.20
C PRO A 73 -3.35 7.63 -5.99
N ALA A 74 -4.57 7.48 -6.50
CA ALA A 74 -5.29 8.58 -7.13
C ALA A 74 -5.55 9.71 -6.11
N LEU A 75 -5.43 10.96 -6.57
CA LEU A 75 -5.74 12.14 -5.75
C LEU A 75 -7.17 12.63 -6.00
N ASP A 76 -7.78 12.17 -7.07
CA ASP A 76 -9.12 12.48 -7.52
C ASP A 76 -9.89 11.20 -7.88
N LEU A 77 -11.21 11.32 -7.89
CA LEU A 77 -12.07 10.27 -8.41
C LEU A 77 -12.24 10.48 -9.91
N PRO A 78 -12.30 9.40 -10.72
CA PRO A 78 -12.63 9.54 -12.12
C PRO A 78 -13.96 10.27 -12.24
N THR A 79 -13.96 11.41 -12.92
CA THR A 79 -15.22 12.04 -13.33
C THR A 79 -15.91 11.10 -14.31
N ALA A 80 -17.23 11.03 -14.25
CA ALA A 80 -18.05 10.05 -14.98
C ALA A 80 -17.92 10.09 -16.52
N ALA A 81 -17.01 10.89 -17.08
CA ALA A 81 -16.80 11.09 -18.51
C ALA A 81 -15.60 10.31 -19.10
N ALA A 82 -14.82 9.57 -18.30
CA ALA A 82 -13.64 8.84 -18.80
C ALA A 82 -13.94 7.38 -19.21
N THR A 83 -15.07 7.16 -19.87
CA THR A 83 -15.38 5.92 -20.60
C THR A 83 -15.70 6.27 -22.04
N GLU A 84 -14.65 6.39 -22.85
CA GLU A 84 -14.68 6.19 -24.30
C GLU A 84 -13.79 4.99 -24.64
#